data_AF-A0A1G0LPJ5-F1
#
_entry.id   AF-A0A1G0LPJ5-F1
#
_cell.length_a   1.000
_cell.length_b   1.000
_cell.length_c   1.000
_cell.angle_alpha   90.00
_cell.angle_beta   90.00
_cell.angle_gamma   90.00
#
_symmetry.space_group_name_H-M   'P 1'
#
loop_
_entity.id
_entity.type
_entity.pdbx_description
1 polymer ?
#
loop_
_entity_poly.entity_id
_entity_poly.type
_entity_poly.pdbx_seq_one_letter_code
_entity_poly.pdbx_strand_id
1 'polypeptide(L)'
;MMVSEQPDRDYVSVADIEIDAVEPGHSGFRLRGLGADSAEYVLDLHLDMPLDQKTQTVLGELLSQSEWRVWRRVRQPLKPGYKSRTRPRTPAS
;
A
#
# COMPACT_ATOMS: atom_id res chain seq x y z
N MET A 1 2.22 0.82 21.38
CA MET A 1 0.94 1.51 21.13
C MET A 1 1.03 2.07 19.72
N MET A 2 0.52 1.35 18.72
CA MET A 2 0.56 1.85 17.34
C MET A 2 -0.45 2.98 17.25
N VAL A 3 0.01 4.17 16.87
CA VAL A 3 -0.89 5.27 16.51
C VAL A 3 -1.61 4.78 15.26
N SER A 4 -2.89 4.41 15.41
CA SER A 4 -3.75 4.21 14.26
C SER A 4 -4.00 5.60 13.67
N GLU A 5 -3.10 6.03 12.79
CA GLU A 5 -3.26 7.19 11.90
C GLU A 5 -4.38 6.90 10.90
N GLN A 6 -5.58 6.65 11.41
CA GLN A 6 -6.74 6.44 10.60
C GLN A 6 -7.06 7.79 9.97
N PRO A 7 -7.03 7.90 8.62
CA PRO A 7 -7.33 9.16 7.96
C PRO A 7 -8.76 9.60 8.27
N ASP A 8 -9.08 10.85 7.95
CA ASP A 8 -10.40 11.46 8.19
C ASP A 8 -11.54 10.54 7.73
N ARG A 9 -12.73 10.68 8.33
CA ARG A 9 -13.91 9.83 8.09
C ARG A 9 -14.38 9.79 6.63
N ASP A 10 -13.91 10.72 5.82
CA ASP A 10 -14.11 10.76 4.37
C ASP A 10 -13.28 9.73 3.59
N TYR A 11 -12.39 8.98 4.25
CA TYR A 11 -11.52 7.98 3.63
C TYR A 11 -11.94 6.57 4.00
N VAL A 12 -11.88 5.67 3.02
CA VAL A 12 -12.11 4.25 3.19
C VAL A 12 -10.82 3.50 2.90
N SER A 13 -10.48 2.52 3.74
CA SER A 13 -9.36 1.63 3.43
C SER A 13 -9.67 0.85 2.14
N VAL A 14 -8.68 0.81 1.26
CA VAL A 14 -8.73 0.09 -0.02
C VAL A 14 -7.94 -1.20 0.10
N ALA A 15 -6.70 -1.11 0.60
CA ALA A 15 -5.80 -2.24 0.75
C ALA A 15 -4.74 -1.94 1.80
N ASP A 16 -4.34 -2.98 2.53
CA ASP A 16 -3.08 -3.04 3.26
C ASP A 16 -2.18 -4.01 2.49
N ILE A 17 -0.97 -3.57 2.13
CA ILE A 17 -0.07 -4.23 1.18
C ILE A 17 1.27 -4.46 1.87
N GLU A 18 1.67 -5.73 1.94
CA GLU A 18 3.03 -6.13 2.30
C GLU A 18 3.90 -6.07 1.04
N ILE A 19 5.00 -5.31 1.08
CA ILE A 19 5.90 -5.16 -0.05
C ILE A 19 6.81 -6.39 -0.14
N ASP A 20 6.84 -7.03 -1.31
CA ASP A 20 7.67 -8.21 -1.58
C ASP A 20 8.78 -7.95 -2.59
N ALA A 21 8.64 -6.90 -3.41
CA ALA A 21 9.63 -6.53 -4.41
C ALA A 21 9.72 -5.02 -4.61
N VAL A 22 10.96 -4.53 -4.74
CA VAL A 22 11.27 -3.14 -5.08
C VAL A 22 12.25 -3.12 -6.24
N GLU A 23 11.84 -2.51 -7.35
CA GLU A 23 12.61 -2.37 -8.58
C GLU A 23 13.03 -0.90 -8.74
N PRO A 24 14.33 -0.58 -8.64
CA PRO A 24 14.82 0.78 -8.89
C PRO A 24 14.66 1.15 -10.37
N GLY A 25 14.06 2.31 -10.63
CA GLY A 25 13.95 2.92 -11.95
C GLY A 25 14.83 4.17 -12.09
N HIS A 26 14.82 4.77 -13.28
CA HIS A 26 15.61 5.98 -13.52
C HIS A 26 15.19 7.19 -12.67
N SER A 27 13.89 7.29 -12.36
CA SER A 27 13.29 8.44 -11.67
C SER A 27 12.48 8.00 -10.43
N GLY A 28 12.91 6.94 -9.75
CA GLY A 28 12.21 6.43 -8.58
C GLY A 28 12.20 4.90 -8.50
N PHE A 29 11.07 4.32 -8.10
CA PHE A 29 10.95 2.90 -7.78
C PHE A 29 9.60 2.35 -8.23
N ARG A 30 9.59 1.10 -8.67
CA ARG A 30 8.37 0.30 -8.79
C ARG A 30 8.32 -0.67 -7.63
N LEU A 31 7.21 -0.69 -6.92
CA LEU A 31 7.01 -1.61 -5.80
C LEU A 31 5.86 -2.56 -6.11
N ARG A 32 6.02 -3.79 -5.66
CA ARG A 32 4.99 -4.84 -5.75
C ARG A 32 4.75 -5.44 -4.39
N GLY A 33 3.55 -5.94 -4.21
CA GLY A 33 3.15 -6.57 -2.98
C GLY A 33 1.78 -7.22 -3.09
N LEU A 34 1.44 -8.00 -2.07
CA LEU A 34 0.16 -8.68 -1.97
C LEU A 34 -0.74 -7.96 -0.98
N GLY A 35 -1.98 -7.71 -1.41
CA GLY A 35 -3.02 -7.21 -0.53
C GLY A 35 -3.63 -8.32 0.31
N ALA A 36 -4.32 -7.96 1.40
CA ALA A 36 -5.11 -8.89 2.21
C ALA A 36 -6.21 -9.63 1.42
N ASP A 37 -6.60 -9.12 0.26
CA ASP A 37 -7.51 -9.73 -0.71
C ASP A 37 -6.81 -10.76 -1.63
N SER A 38 -5.52 -11.02 -1.43
CA SER A 38 -4.65 -11.84 -2.28
C SER A 38 -4.49 -11.32 -3.71
N ALA A 39 -4.85 -10.07 -3.98
CA ALA A 39 -4.53 -9.43 -5.25
C ALA A 39 -3.10 -8.90 -5.24
N GLU A 40 -2.45 -8.95 -6.40
CA GLU A 40 -1.17 -8.29 -6.62
C GLU A 40 -1.39 -6.80 -6.86
N TYR A 41 -0.63 -5.98 -6.14
CA TYR A 41 -0.62 -4.53 -6.29
C TYR A 41 0.72 -4.08 -6.84
N VAL A 42 0.68 -3.09 -7.73
CA VAL A 42 1.86 -2.41 -8.28
C VAL A 42 1.70 -0.92 -8.03
N LEU A 43 2.72 -0.29 -7.45
CA LEU A 43 2.83 1.17 -7.34
C LEU A 43 4.11 1.64 -8.02
N ASP A 44 3.98 2.71 -8.79
CA ASP A 44 5.12 3.47 -9.28
C ASP A 44 5.32 4.71 -8.38
N LEU A 45 6.44 4.76 -7.67
CA LEU A 45 6.92 5.90 -6.91
C LEU A 45 7.85 6.73 -7.79
N HIS A 46 7.45 7.96 -8.10
CA HIS A 46 8.28 8.91 -8.84
C HIS A 46 8.98 9.87 -7.87
N LEU A 47 10.25 10.17 -8.15
CA LEU A 47 11.04 11.17 -7.43
C LEU A 47 11.50 12.23 -8.42
N ASP A 48 11.14 13.48 -8.15
CA ASP A 48 11.45 14.61 -9.03
C ASP A 48 12.95 14.93 -9.10
N MET A 49 13.70 14.51 -8.07
CA MET A 49 15.14 14.69 -8.01
C MET A 49 15.88 13.41 -8.42
N PRO A 50 16.97 13.52 -9.20
CA PRO A 50 17.81 12.37 -9.50
C PRO A 50 18.47 11.87 -8.22
N LEU A 51 18.48 10.56 -8.04
CA LEU A 51 19.19 9.90 -6.95
C LEU A 51 20.54 9.39 -7.42
N ASP A 52 21.57 9.58 -6.61
CA ASP A 52 22.80 8.82 -6.78
C ASP A 52 22.58 7.33 -6.44
N GLN A 53 23.51 6.48 -6.88
CA GLN A 53 23.40 5.03 -6.70
C GLN A 53 23.32 4.61 -5.22
N LYS A 54 24.05 5.29 -4.33
CA LYS A 54 24.07 4.94 -2.90
C LYS A 54 22.73 5.27 -2.26
N THR A 55 22.19 6.45 -2.54
CA THR A 55 20.89 6.90 -2.07
C THR A 55 19.78 5.99 -2.60
N GLN A 56 19.87 5.58 -3.87
CA GLN A 56 18.92 4.64 -4.46
C GLN A 56 18.92 3.27 -3.76
N THR A 57 20.10 2.72 -3.46
CA THR A 57 20.22 1.45 -2.71
C THR A 57 19.60 1.56 -1.32
N VAL A 58 19.93 2.61 -0.57
CA VAL A 58 19.40 2.81 0.79
C VAL A 58 17.88 2.96 0.76
N LEU A 59 17.34 3.76 -0.15
CA LEU A 59 15.89 3.93 -0.27
C LEU A 59 15.21 2.64 -0.72
N GLY A 60 15.81 1.88 -1.63
CA GLY A 60 15.28 0.58 -2.05
C GLY A 60 15.13 -0.39 -0.87
N GLU A 61 16.14 -0.46 0.00
CA GLU A 61 16.09 -1.30 1.20
C GLU A 61 15.07 -0.81 2.23
N LEU A 62 14.95 0.51 2.42
CA LEU A 62 13.92 1.05 3.31
C LEU A 62 12.51 0.77 2.79
N LEU A 63 12.32 0.86 1.47
CA LEU A 63 11.04 0.58 0.83
C LEU A 63 10.67 -0.91 0.88
N SER A 64 11.64 -1.83 0.75
CA SER A 64 11.38 -3.27 0.81
C SER A 64 10.92 -3.76 2.19
N GLN A 65 11.27 -3.02 3.25
CA GLN A 65 10.87 -3.32 4.62
C GLN A 65 9.66 -2.50 5.07
N SER A 66 8.95 -1.85 4.13
CA SER A 66 7.78 -1.02 4.43
C SER A 66 6.45 -1.76 4.23
N GLU A 67 5.44 -1.35 4.99
CA GLU A 67 4.04 -1.76 4.80
C GLU A 67 3.27 -0.55 4.27
N TRP A 68 2.43 -0.76 3.27
CA TRP A 68 1.62 0.31 2.70
C TRP A 68 0.16 0.14 3.00
N ARG A 69 -0.45 1.24 3.43
CA ARG A 69 -1.88 1.34 3.65
C ARG A 69 -2.45 2.33 2.64
N VAL A 70 -3.37 1.85 1.82
CA VAL A 70 -3.97 2.63 0.74
C VAL A 70 -5.38 3.00 1.17
N TRP A 71 -5.65 4.30 1.23
CA TRP A 71 -6.98 4.83 1.49
C TRP A 71 -7.50 5.62 0.30
N ARG A 72 -8.81 5.58 0.09
CA ARG A 72 -9.49 6.34 -0.96
C ARG A 72 -10.52 7.26 -0.35
N ARG A 73 -10.51 8.53 -0.73
CA ARG A 73 -11.56 9.48 -0.36
C ARG A 73 -12.87 9.11 -1.07
N VAL A 74 -13.96 8.98 -0.32
CA VAL A 74 -15.29 8.78 -0.89
C VAL A 74 -15.91 10.12 -1.27
N ARG A 75 -16.36 10.24 -2.53
CA ARG A 75 -17.01 11.46 -3.05
C ARG A 75 -18.44 11.67 -2.50
N GLN A 76 -19.02 10.63 -1.89
CA GLN A 76 -20.28 10.68 -1.15
C GLN A 76 -20.08 9.95 0.17
N PRO A 77 -20.66 10.43 1.29
CA PRO A 77 -20.58 9.71 2.55
C PRO A 77 -21.09 8.28 2.36
N LEU A 78 -20.28 7.30 2.75
CA LEU A 78 -20.72 5.90 2.76
C LEU A 78 -22.00 5.81 3.59
N LYS A 79 -23.08 5.29 3.00
CA LYS A 79 -24.26 4.93 3.78
C LYS A 79 -23.81 3.99 4.92
N PRO A 80 -24.20 4.23 6.18
CA PRO A 80 -23.79 3.39 7.31
C PRO A 80 -24.29 1.98 7.04
N GLY A 81 -23.38 1.06 6.68
CA GLY A 81 -23.73 -0.29 6.25
C GLY A 81 -22.85 -0.90 5.16
N TYR A 82 -21.99 -0.11 4.49
CA TYR A 82 -21.02 -0.68 3.55
C TYR A 82 -19.85 -1.32 4.31
N LYS A 83 -20.09 -2.50 4.89
CA LYS A 83 -19.02 -3.37 5.40
C LYS A 83 -18.20 -3.83 4.21
N SER A 84 -16.90 -3.51 4.18
CA SER A 84 -15.96 -4.20 3.30
C SER A 84 -16.10 -5.69 3.59
N ARG A 85 -16.47 -6.48 2.57
CA ARG A 85 -16.55 -7.93 2.69
C ARG A 85 -15.13 -8.47 2.74
N THR A 86 -14.49 -8.44 3.90
CA THR A 86 -13.47 -9.44 4.23
C THR A 86 -14.19 -10.78 4.29
N ARG A 87 -14.02 -11.59 3.24
CA ARG A 87 -14.65 -12.91 3.13
C ARG A 87 -14.02 -13.81 4.20
N PRO A 88 -14.77 -14.40 5.14
CA PRO A 88 -14.20 -15.36 6.07
C PRO A 88 -13.76 -16.61 5.31
N ARG A 89 -12.52 -17.04 5.52
CA ARG A 89 -11.96 -18.30 4.98
C ARG A 89 -12.77 -19.48 5.53
N THR A 90 -13.39 -20.26 4.66
CA THR A 90 -13.93 -21.58 5.01
C THR A 90 -12.76 -22.57 5.02
N PRO A 91 -12.55 -23.37 6.09
CA PRO A 91 -11.54 -24.42 6.07
C PRO A 91 -12.03 -25.56 5.17
N ALA A 92 -11.17 -26.00 4.24
CA ALA A 92 -11.41 -27.19 3.44
C ALA A 92 -11.32 -28.44 4.34
N SER A 93 -12.24 -29.38 4.10
CA SER A 93 -12.42 -30.65 4.82
C SER A 93 -11.25 -31.62 4.65
#